data_AF-A0A0F9FN58-F1
#
_entry.id   AF-A0A0F9FN58-F1
#
_cell.length_a   1.000
_cell.length_b   1.000
_cell.length_c   1.000
_cell.angle_alpha   90.00
_cell.angle_beta   90.00
_cell.angle_gamma   90.00
#
_symmetry.space_group_name_H-M   'P 1'
#
loop_
_entity.id
_entity.type
_entity.pdbx_description
1 polymer ?
#
loop_
_entity_poly.entity_id
_entity_poly.type
_entity_poly.pdbx_seq_one_letter_code
_entity_poly.pdbx_strand_id
1 'polypeptide(L)'
;MIQILEEELSNSKKLRQLYERELKKIPKGNVSKKEIRSHFYYYLQYRENGQLHCRYLGKLNKNQLKKYEKIRKEREQIIKNLNIANKQIKLIKKMLNDKKLQSAA
;
A
#
# COMPACT_ATOMS: atom_id res chain seq x y z
N MET A 1 -11.85 -3.15 -29.89
CA MET A 1 -12.31 -2.59 -28.59
C MET A 1 -12.15 -3.59 -27.44
N ILE A 2 -12.65 -4.83 -27.53
CA ILE A 2 -12.46 -5.87 -26.49
C ILE A 2 -10.98 -6.17 -26.25
N GLN A 3 -10.20 -6.40 -27.32
CA GLN A 3 -8.76 -6.68 -27.24
C GLN A 3 -7.97 -5.59 -26.51
N ILE A 4 -8.30 -4.31 -26.73
CA ILE A 4 -7.68 -3.16 -26.05
C ILE A 4 -7.97 -3.19 -24.54
N LEU A 5 -9.20 -3.52 -24.14
CA LEU A 5 -9.58 -3.64 -22.73
C LEU A 5 -8.90 -4.84 -22.05
N GLU A 6 -8.68 -5.95 -22.77
CA GLU A 6 -7.95 -7.11 -22.24
C GLU A 6 -6.46 -6.80 -22.03
N GLU A 7 -5.85 -6.07 -22.96
CA GLU A 7 -4.48 -5.57 -22.82
C GLU A 7 -4.35 -4.63 -21.61
N GLU A 8 -5.24 -3.65 -21.50
CA GLU A 8 -5.22 -2.69 -20.38
C GLU A 8 -5.46 -3.37 -19.03
N LEU A 9 -6.31 -4.41 -19.00
CA LEU A 9 -6.49 -5.25 -17.81
C LEU A 9 -5.20 -5.99 -17.45
N SER A 10 -4.48 -6.52 -18.45
CA SER A 10 -3.19 -7.20 -18.24
C SER A 10 -2.15 -6.23 -17.68
N ASN A 11 -2.03 -5.04 -18.26
CA ASN A 11 -1.11 -4.00 -17.80
C ASN A 11 -1.43 -3.55 -16.38
N SER A 12 -2.71 -3.29 -16.08
CA SER A 12 -3.17 -2.92 -14.74
C SER A 12 -2.88 -4.01 -13.69
N LYS A 13 -3.01 -5.29 -14.05
CA LYS A 13 -2.64 -6.42 -13.17
C LYS A 13 -1.13 -6.48 -12.90
N LYS A 14 -0.29 -6.23 -13.91
CA LYS A 14 1.17 -6.14 -13.74
C LYS A 14 1.55 -5.01 -12.79
N LEU A 15 0.95 -3.83 -12.95
CA LEU A 15 1.15 -2.69 -12.03
C LEU A 15 0.75 -3.04 -10.60
N ARG A 16 -0.42 -3.67 -10.41
CA ARG A 16 -0.85 -4.13 -9.08
C ARG A 16 0.19 -5.06 -8.45
N GLN A 17 0.67 -6.06 -9.18
CA GLN A 17 1.69 -6.99 -8.70
C GLN A 17 3.01 -6.29 -8.36
N LEU A 18 3.41 -5.29 -9.15
CA LEU A 18 4.59 -4.48 -8.86
C LEU A 18 4.44 -3.76 -7.51
N TYR A 19 3.34 -3.03 -7.31
CA TYR A 19 3.09 -2.31 -6.05
C TYR A 19 2.97 -3.26 -4.86
N GLU A 20 2.35 -4.43 -5.01
CA GLU A 20 2.32 -5.46 -3.96
C GLU A 20 3.73 -5.95 -3.58
N ARG A 21 4.62 -6.15 -4.56
CA ARG A 21 6.02 -6.54 -4.32
C ARG A 21 6.81 -5.43 -3.63
N GLU A 22 6.64 -4.18 -4.05
CA GLU A 22 7.30 -3.05 -3.41
C GLU A 22 6.82 -2.85 -1.97
N LEU A 23 5.51 -2.99 -1.72
CA LEU A 23 4.93 -2.85 -0.39
C LEU A 23 5.44 -3.90 0.61
N LYS A 24 5.83 -5.09 0.12
CA LYS A 24 6.46 -6.15 0.93
C LYS A 24 7.91 -5.81 1.34
N LYS A 25 8.62 -5.01 0.54
CA LYS A 25 10.01 -4.59 0.84
C LYS A 25 10.06 -3.50 1.91
N ILE A 26 8.97 -2.76 2.08
CA ILE A 26 8.88 -1.63 3.02
C ILE A 26 8.28 -2.13 4.34
N PRO A 27 8.88 -1.81 5.50
CA PRO A 27 8.33 -2.21 6.79
C PRO A 27 6.91 -1.66 6.99
N LYS A 28 6.10 -2.42 7.72
CA LYS A 28 4.75 -2.00 8.11
C LYS A 28 4.82 -1.04 9.29
N GLY A 29 3.81 -0.16 9.39
CA GLY A 29 3.54 0.60 10.59
C GLY A 29 4.04 2.04 10.59
N ASN A 30 3.84 2.68 11.74
CA ASN A 30 4.18 4.06 12.02
C ASN A 30 5.01 4.15 13.30
N VAL A 31 5.91 5.12 13.37
CA VAL A 31 6.63 5.43 14.60
C VAL A 31 5.75 6.31 15.49
N SER A 32 5.51 5.85 16.71
CA SER A 32 4.81 6.57 17.77
C SER A 32 5.80 7.04 18.83
N LYS A 33 5.61 8.27 19.31
CA LYS A 33 6.41 8.89 20.38
C LYS A 33 5.63 8.78 21.68
N LYS A 34 6.27 8.28 22.73
CA LYS A 34 5.69 8.16 24.09
C LYS A 34 6.60 8.84 25.10
N GLU A 35 6.01 9.63 25.98
CA GLU A 35 6.70 10.22 27.12
C GLU A 35 6.52 9.33 28.35
N ILE A 36 7.61 9.04 29.05
CA ILE A 36 7.63 8.24 30.28
C ILE A 36 8.62 8.90 31.23
N ARG A 37 8.16 9.38 32.39
CA ARG A 37 9.01 10.01 33.44
C ARG A 37 9.98 11.05 32.84
N SER A 38 9.45 12.00 32.07
CA SER A 38 10.20 13.07 31.37
C SER A 38 11.17 12.61 30.27
N HIS A 39 11.11 11.34 29.86
CA HIS A 39 11.92 10.80 28.77
C HIS A 39 11.06 10.41 27.58
N PHE A 40 11.54 10.71 26.37
CA PHE A 40 10.88 10.31 25.13
C PHE A 40 11.41 8.99 24.60
N TYR A 41 10.47 8.12 24.26
CA TYR A 41 10.72 6.79 23.69
C TYR A 41 9.88 6.59 22.45
N TYR A 42 10.43 5.86 21.49
CA TYR A 42 9.80 5.58 20.22
C TYR A 42 9.40 4.12 20.10
N TYR A 43 8.28 3.89 19.43
CA TYR A 43 7.72 2.56 19.20
C TYR A 43 7.29 2.45 17.74
N LEU A 44 7.57 1.34 17.07
CA LEU A 44 6.98 0.99 15.79
C LEU A 44 5.65 0.29 16.03
N GLN A 45 4.56 0.88 15.55
CA GLN A 45 3.22 0.35 15.68
C GLN A 45 2.72 -0.14 14.33
N TYR A 46 2.35 -1.41 14.22
CA TYR A 46 1.77 -1.98 13.01
C TYR A 46 0.67 -2.97 13.36
N ARG A 47 -0.26 -3.18 12.43
CA ARG A 47 -1.27 -4.23 12.54
C ARG A 47 -0.90 -5.41 11.67
N GLU A 48 -1.05 -6.60 12.23
CA GLU A 48 -0.87 -7.88 11.54
C GLU A 48 -1.97 -8.82 12.02
N ASN A 49 -2.71 -9.43 11.09
CA ASN A 49 -3.81 -10.35 11.39
C ASN A 49 -4.83 -9.81 12.41
N GLY A 50 -5.14 -8.50 12.33
CA GLY A 50 -6.07 -7.83 13.24
C GLY A 50 -5.49 -7.43 14.60
N GLN A 51 -4.29 -7.89 14.95
CA GLN A 51 -3.63 -7.56 16.21
C GLN A 51 -2.71 -6.35 16.06
N LEU A 52 -2.65 -5.51 17.10
CA LEU A 52 -1.73 -4.37 17.18
C LEU A 52 -0.40 -4.83 17.78
N HIS A 53 0.66 -4.70 17.00
CA HIS A 53 2.03 -4.94 17.45
C HIS A 53 2.73 -3.60 17.72
N CYS A 54 3.34 -3.48 18.89
CA CYS A 54 4.12 -2.32 19.32
C CYS A 54 5.55 -2.76 19.61
N ARG A 55 6.48 -2.47 18.71
CA ARG A 55 7.91 -2.78 18.88
C ARG A 55 8.65 -1.58 19.46
N TYR A 56 9.33 -1.75 20.58
CA TYR A 56 10.16 -0.70 21.17
C TYR A 56 11.37 -0.39 20.28
N LEU A 57 11.59 0.90 20.00
CA LEU A 57 12.73 1.41 19.21
C LEU A 57 13.73 2.21 20.06
N GLY A 58 13.44 2.45 21.33
CA GLY A 58 14.32 3.24 22.20
C GLY A 58 14.27 4.74 21.93
N LYS A 59 15.38 5.42 22.21
CA LYS A 59 15.58 6.85 21.90
C LYS A 59 16.07 6.95 20.45
N LEU A 60 15.35 7.69 19.62
CA LEU A 60 15.75 7.94 18.23
C LEU A 60 16.25 9.38 18.08
N ASN A 61 17.30 9.56 17.29
CA ASN A 61 17.76 10.89 16.90
C ASN A 61 16.92 11.45 15.73
N LYS A 62 17.09 12.74 15.43
CA LYS A 62 16.36 13.42 14.35
C LYS A 62 16.54 12.74 12.99
N ASN A 63 17.74 12.21 12.69
CA ASN A 63 18.02 11.57 11.40
C ASN A 63 17.31 10.22 11.25
N GLN A 64 17.26 9.43 12.32
CA GLN A 64 16.50 8.17 12.36
C GLN A 64 15.01 8.43 12.20
N LEU A 65 14.46 9.46 12.87
CA LEU A 65 13.06 9.85 12.72
C LEU A 65 12.73 10.26 11.28
N LYS A 66 13.57 11.08 10.65
CA LYS A 66 13.42 11.46 9.24
C LYS A 66 13.43 10.24 8.32
N LYS A 67 14.26 9.23 8.59
CA LYS A 67 14.29 7.97 7.82
C LYS A 67 12.95 7.24 7.92
N TYR A 68 12.38 7.13 9.12
CA TYR A 68 11.08 6.49 9.31
C TYR A 68 9.93 7.28 8.66
N GLU A 69 9.96 8.62 8.72
CA GLU A 69 8.98 9.46 8.01
C GLU A 69 9.06 9.29 6.49
N LYS A 70 10.28 9.20 5.93
CA LYS A 70 10.47 8.96 4.50
C LYS A 70 9.87 7.61 4.10
N ILE A 71 10.20 6.55 4.83
CA ILE A 71 9.67 5.20 4.65
C ILE A 71 8.13 5.21 4.72
N ARG A 72 7.55 5.94 5.69
CA ARG A 72 6.11 6.07 5.83
C ARG A 72 5.48 6.72 4.59
N LYS A 73 6.03 7.84 4.11
CA LYS A 73 5.53 8.54 2.91
C LYS A 73 5.63 7.68 1.66
N GLU A 74 6.74 6.97 1.47
CA GLU A 74 6.92 6.01 0.38
C GLU A 74 5.85 4.91 0.45
N ARG A 75 5.62 4.35 1.64
CA ARG A 75 4.57 3.35 1.86
C ARG A 75 3.18 3.87 1.52
N GLU A 76 2.82 5.07 1.99
CA GLU A 76 1.53 5.71 1.72
C GLU A 76 1.30 5.91 0.22
N GLN A 77 2.34 6.34 -0.51
CA GLN A 77 2.27 6.52 -1.96
C GLN A 77 2.04 5.20 -2.71
N ILE A 78 2.72 4.13 -2.32
CA ILE A 78 2.55 2.81 -2.94
C ILE A 78 1.15 2.26 -2.66
N ILE A 79 0.64 2.42 -1.43
CA ILE A 79 -0.74 2.03 -1.08
C ILE A 79 -1.75 2.80 -1.93
N LYS A 80 -1.54 4.11 -2.12
CA LYS A 80 -2.39 4.94 -2.98
C LYS A 80 -2.41 4.42 -4.42
N ASN A 81 -1.24 4.16 -5.00
CA ASN A 81 -1.11 3.64 -6.35
C ASN A 81 -1.74 2.24 -6.51
N LEU A 82 -1.56 1.37 -5.52
CA LEU A 82 -2.19 0.06 -5.48
C LEU A 82 -3.72 0.15 -5.48
N ASN A 83 -4.28 1.08 -4.70
CA ASN A 83 -5.72 1.32 -4.66
C ASN A 83 -6.26 1.83 -6.00
N ILE A 84 -5.51 2.70 -6.69
CA ILE A 84 -5.86 3.18 -8.03
C ILE A 84 -5.88 2.01 -9.02
N ALA A 85 -4.81 1.21 -9.05
CA ALA A 85 -4.73 0.02 -9.93
C ALA A 85 -5.88 -0.96 -9.67
N ASN A 86 -6.24 -1.20 -8.40
CA ASN A 86 -7.38 -2.04 -8.03
C ASN A 86 -8.73 -1.49 -8.56
N LYS A 87 -8.95 -0.18 -8.45
CA LYS A 87 -10.15 0.47 -8.99
C LYS A 87 -10.20 0.35 -10.52
N GLN A 88 -9.08 0.57 -11.19
CA GLN A 88 -8.96 0.44 -12.64
C GLN A 88 -9.26 -1.00 -13.10
N ILE A 89 -8.67 -2.01 -12.46
CA ILE A 89 -8.96 -3.42 -12.73
C ILE A 89 -10.46 -3.72 -12.57
N LYS A 90 -11.10 -3.21 -11.50
CA LYS A 90 -12.53 -3.43 -11.25
C LYS A 90 -13.39 -2.82 -12.36
N LEU A 91 -13.06 -1.60 -12.78
CA LEU A 91 -13.79 -0.90 -13.85
C LEU A 91 -13.65 -1.63 -15.19
N ILE A 92 -12.43 -1.98 -15.60
CA ILE A 92 -12.17 -2.66 -16.89
C ILE A 92 -12.87 -4.02 -16.92
N LYS A 93 -12.85 -4.79 -15.82
CA LYS A 93 -13.60 -6.05 -15.71
C LYS A 93 -15.10 -5.85 -15.93
N LYS A 94 -15.68 -4.79 -15.36
CA LYS A 94 -17.09 -4.46 -15.57
C LYS A 94 -17.38 -4.18 -17.05
N MET A 95 -16.58 -3.31 -17.67
CA MET A 95 -16.73 -2.97 -19.10
C MET A 95 -16.56 -4.18 -20.03
N LEU A 96 -15.61 -5.06 -19.74
CA LEU A 96 -15.41 -6.31 -20.49
C LEU A 96 -16.62 -7.23 -20.40
N ASN A 97 -17.21 -7.38 -19.20
CA ASN A 97 -18.41 -8.19 -19.03
C ASN A 97 -19.59 -7.60 -19.82
N ASP A 98 -19.83 -6.30 -19.71
CA ASP A 98 -20.91 -5.61 -20.43
C ASP A 98 -20.76 -5.78 -21.96
N LYS A 99 -19.52 -5.65 -22.48
CA LYS A 99 -19.23 -5.86 -23.90
C LYS A 99 -19.42 -7.30 -24.36
N LYS A 100 -19.09 -8.28 -23.52
CA LYS A 100 -19.30 -9.71 -23.84
C LYS A 100 -20.79 -10.08 -23.88
N LEU A 101 -21.61 -9.50 -22.98
CA LEU A 101 -23.06 -9.66 -23.04
C LEU A 101 -23.64 -9.04 -24.32
N GLN A 102 -23.19 -7.84 -24.70
CA GLN A 102 -23.65 -7.16 -25.92
C GLN A 102 -23.26 -7.91 -27.21
N SER A 103 -22.16 -8.66 -27.23
CA SER A 103 -21.76 -9.46 -28.39
C SER A 103 -22.45 -10.83 -28.48
N ALA A 104 -23.13 -11.26 -27.41
CA ALA A 104 -23.80 -12.56 -27.32
C ALA A 104 -25.34 -12.44 -27.48
N ALA A 105 -25.87 -11.22 -27.56
CA ALA A 105 -27.26 -10.89 -27.85
C ALA A 105 -27.37 -10.42 -29.31
#